data_AF-A0AAX3VGP0-F1
#
_entry.id   AF-A0AAX3VGP0-F1
#
_cell.length_a   1.000
_cell.length_b   1.000
_cell.length_c   1.000
_cell.angle_alpha   90.00
_cell.angle_beta   90.00
_cell.angle_gamma   90.00
#
_symmetry.space_group_name_H-M   'P 1'
#
loop_
_entity.id
_entity.type
_entity.pdbx_description
1 polymer ?
#
loop_
_entity_poly.entity_id
_entity_poly.type
_entity_poly.pdbx_seq_one_letter_code
_entity_poly.pdbx_strand_id
1 'polypeptide(L)'
;MTSGPAARFAASRRTWEPIDWWRLEARAWQEAPEVRRVMAFSAPTSVFRELAAHSGRHPVMTILLLIWNLVGMAAPVVGAALLLGWVFGRADIAAVGAAGVVFAAGAVVAGAGLLTSGSDGGRVDAGSAHAVGWIHAPAAAVALVVSILAATQDQAEGMWGIAPIAADLIVGALYFVVFRRKPTDGSARWKGTVDRLAAAIAALDEDTRARILADVGDAIDELETAGRITESIATDARQTPPGMLGARFAPRRARPGADARPSDEPH
;
A
#
# COMPACT_ATOMS: atom_id res chain seq x y z
N MET A 1 -15.82 -29.76 22.41
CA MET A 1 -15.05 -28.55 22.08
C MET A 1 -15.59 -28.02 20.77
N THR A 2 -15.95 -26.74 20.68
CA THR A 2 -16.48 -26.16 19.44
C THR A 2 -15.32 -25.87 18.50
N SER A 3 -15.28 -26.52 17.34
CA SER A 3 -14.28 -26.26 16.31
C SER A 3 -14.22 -24.77 15.97
N GLY A 4 -13.02 -24.23 15.90
CA GLY A 4 -12.80 -22.82 15.58
C GLY A 4 -13.14 -22.47 14.12
N PRO A 5 -13.11 -21.17 13.77
CA PRO A 5 -13.48 -20.69 12.45
C PRO A 5 -12.72 -21.33 11.28
N ALA A 6 -11.42 -21.58 11.44
CA ALA A 6 -10.57 -22.18 10.41
C ALA A 6 -10.90 -23.66 10.24
N ALA A 7 -11.02 -24.41 11.33
CA ALA A 7 -11.39 -25.82 11.29
C ALA A 7 -12.79 -26.04 10.68
N ARG A 8 -13.78 -25.19 11.05
CA ARG A 8 -15.11 -25.22 10.42
C ARG A 8 -15.06 -24.94 8.92
N PHE A 9 -14.19 -24.01 8.49
CA PHE A 9 -14.00 -23.74 7.07
C PHE A 9 -13.40 -24.94 6.35
N ALA A 10 -12.32 -25.52 6.86
CA ALA A 10 -11.71 -26.74 6.33
C ALA A 10 -12.76 -27.85 6.16
N ALA A 11 -13.52 -28.16 7.22
CA ALA A 11 -14.56 -29.18 7.22
C ALA A 11 -15.65 -28.95 6.17
N SER A 12 -16.00 -27.68 5.89
CA SER A 12 -17.05 -27.33 4.93
C SER A 12 -16.65 -27.51 3.45
N ARG A 13 -15.36 -27.61 3.15
CA ARG A 13 -14.87 -27.65 1.75
C ARG A 13 -14.94 -29.06 1.20
N ARG A 14 -15.52 -29.23 0.00
CA ARG A 14 -15.51 -30.54 -0.69
C ARG A 14 -14.19 -30.78 -1.44
N THR A 15 -13.59 -29.70 -1.93
CA THR A 15 -12.31 -29.69 -2.62
C THR A 15 -11.43 -28.61 -2.00
N TRP A 16 -10.11 -28.82 -2.05
CA TRP A 16 -9.13 -27.88 -1.53
C TRP A 16 -8.33 -27.26 -2.67
N GLU A 17 -8.47 -25.95 -2.84
CA GLU A 17 -7.69 -25.20 -3.83
C GLU A 17 -6.55 -24.44 -3.15
N PRO A 18 -5.45 -24.13 -3.87
CA PRO A 18 -4.35 -23.33 -3.30
C PRO A 18 -4.84 -22.03 -2.63
N ILE A 19 -5.80 -21.34 -3.24
CA ILE A 19 -6.32 -20.06 -2.72
C ILE A 19 -7.06 -20.22 -1.38
N ASP A 20 -7.53 -21.42 -1.05
CA ASP A 20 -8.24 -21.69 0.20
C ASP A 20 -7.31 -21.61 1.42
N TRP A 21 -5.99 -21.74 1.25
CA TRP A 21 -5.02 -21.47 2.33
C TRP A 21 -5.10 -20.02 2.83
N TRP A 22 -5.21 -19.05 1.91
CA TRP A 22 -5.41 -17.64 2.29
C TRP A 22 -6.73 -17.42 3.02
N ARG A 23 -7.79 -18.13 2.61
CA ARG A 23 -9.13 -18.01 3.19
C ARG A 23 -9.25 -18.68 4.56
N LEU A 24 -8.51 -19.76 4.77
CA LEU A 24 -8.39 -20.44 6.06
C LEU A 24 -7.71 -19.51 7.06
N GLU A 25 -6.56 -18.95 6.71
CA GLU A 25 -5.87 -18.01 7.60
C GLU A 25 -6.69 -16.74 7.84
N ALA A 26 -7.38 -16.21 6.83
CA ALA A 26 -8.26 -15.06 7.02
C ALA A 26 -9.33 -15.28 8.11
N ARG A 27 -9.79 -16.52 8.29
CA ARG A 27 -10.77 -16.92 9.31
C ARG A 27 -10.12 -17.20 10.65
N ALA A 28 -8.96 -17.86 10.66
CA ALA A 28 -8.18 -18.07 11.87
C ALA A 28 -7.85 -16.74 12.57
N TRP A 29 -7.40 -15.75 11.79
CA TRP A 29 -7.00 -14.44 12.28
C TRP A 29 -8.15 -13.44 12.42
N GLN A 30 -9.42 -13.88 12.41
CA GLN A 30 -10.56 -12.96 12.41
C GLN A 30 -10.57 -12.00 13.62
N GLU A 31 -10.08 -12.47 14.77
CA GLU A 31 -9.98 -11.72 16.04
C GLU A 31 -8.72 -10.85 16.13
N ALA A 32 -7.81 -10.95 15.14
CA ALA A 32 -6.54 -10.24 15.07
C ALA A 32 -6.49 -9.32 13.84
N PRO A 33 -7.19 -8.16 13.85
CA PRO A 33 -7.33 -7.29 12.68
C PRO A 33 -6.01 -6.71 12.18
N GLU A 34 -5.03 -6.51 13.06
CA GLU A 34 -3.70 -6.03 12.67
C GLU A 34 -2.89 -7.11 11.93
N VAL A 35 -2.99 -8.39 12.34
CA VAL A 35 -2.38 -9.53 11.63
C VAL A 35 -3.00 -9.67 10.23
N ARG A 36 -4.33 -9.63 10.13
CA ARG A 36 -5.04 -9.66 8.84
C ARG A 36 -4.65 -8.52 7.91
N ARG A 37 -4.42 -7.32 8.46
CA ARG A 37 -3.98 -6.17 7.68
C ARG A 37 -2.59 -6.39 7.08
N VAL A 38 -1.65 -6.96 7.85
CA VAL A 38 -0.31 -7.27 7.34
C VAL A 38 -0.39 -8.36 6.26
N MET A 39 -1.17 -9.42 6.49
CA MET A 39 -1.39 -10.50 5.52
C MET A 39 -2.04 -10.01 4.21
N ALA A 40 -2.94 -9.03 4.28
CA ALA A 40 -3.61 -8.50 3.10
C ALA A 40 -2.63 -7.94 2.06
N PHE A 41 -1.47 -7.41 2.48
CA PHE A 41 -0.48 -6.87 1.54
C PHE A 41 0.17 -7.97 0.66
N SER A 42 0.35 -9.17 1.20
CA SER A 42 0.92 -10.31 0.46
C SER A 42 -0.16 -11.12 -0.30
N ALA A 43 -1.42 -11.06 0.13
CA ALA A 43 -2.51 -11.83 -0.45
C ALA A 43 -2.90 -11.46 -1.89
N PRO A 44 -3.31 -12.43 -2.74
CA PRO A 44 -3.92 -12.18 -4.04
C PRO A 44 -5.13 -11.23 -3.97
N THR A 45 -5.39 -10.48 -5.04
CA THR A 45 -6.49 -9.49 -5.10
C THR A 45 -7.86 -10.10 -4.83
N SER A 46 -8.06 -11.38 -5.17
CA SER A 46 -9.28 -12.15 -4.93
C SER A 46 -9.58 -12.37 -3.45
N VAL A 47 -8.55 -12.39 -2.58
CA VAL A 47 -8.69 -12.61 -1.12
C VAL A 47 -8.42 -11.34 -0.32
N PHE A 48 -7.86 -10.31 -0.96
CA PHE A 48 -7.60 -9.00 -0.35
C PHE A 48 -8.83 -8.43 0.37
N ARG A 49 -10.01 -8.46 -0.27
CA ARG A 49 -11.25 -7.94 0.33
C ARG A 49 -11.68 -8.74 1.56
N GLU A 50 -11.54 -10.07 1.52
CA GLU A 50 -11.85 -10.94 2.66
C GLU A 50 -10.91 -10.69 3.83
N LEU A 51 -9.62 -10.41 3.58
CA LEU A 51 -8.63 -10.08 4.62
C LEU A 51 -8.76 -8.64 5.15
N ALA A 52 -9.06 -7.66 4.27
CA ALA A 52 -9.12 -6.24 4.61
C ALA A 52 -10.45 -5.81 5.24
N ALA A 53 -11.54 -6.57 5.00
CA ALA A 53 -12.81 -6.34 5.67
C ALA A 53 -12.61 -6.47 7.19
N HIS A 54 -13.05 -5.47 7.96
CA HIS A 54 -12.89 -5.34 9.43
C HIS A 54 -11.58 -4.70 9.92
N SER A 55 -10.84 -3.99 9.07
CA SER A 55 -9.79 -3.07 9.52
C SER A 55 -10.44 -1.88 10.26
N GLY A 56 -10.53 -1.96 11.59
CA GLY A 56 -11.32 -1.12 12.51
C GLY A 56 -11.04 0.39 12.56
N ARG A 57 -10.83 1.06 11.43
CA ARG A 57 -10.86 2.52 11.34
C ARG A 57 -12.30 3.00 11.28
N HIS A 58 -12.62 4.01 12.10
CA HIS A 58 -13.93 4.66 12.09
C HIS A 58 -14.27 5.13 10.66
N PRO A 59 -15.46 4.80 10.12
CA PRO A 59 -15.79 5.03 8.71
C PRO A 59 -15.66 6.50 8.29
N VAL A 60 -16.02 7.43 9.19
CA VAL A 60 -15.87 8.89 8.94
C VAL A 60 -14.40 9.29 8.79
N MET A 61 -13.50 8.73 9.60
CA MET A 61 -12.07 9.04 9.51
C MET A 61 -11.49 8.52 8.18
N THR A 62 -11.92 7.34 7.75
CA THR A 62 -11.54 6.78 6.44
C THR A 62 -12.01 7.67 5.29
N ILE A 63 -13.24 8.19 5.34
CA ILE A 63 -13.77 9.12 4.34
C ILE A 63 -12.99 10.45 4.33
N LEU A 64 -12.71 11.03 5.50
CA LEU A 64 -11.94 12.27 5.59
C LEU A 64 -10.53 12.11 5.03
N LEU A 65 -9.85 10.99 5.33
CA LEU A 65 -8.54 10.69 4.76
C LEU A 65 -8.58 10.44 3.24
N LEU A 66 -9.66 9.85 2.73
CA LEU A 66 -9.89 9.70 1.29
C LEU A 66 -10.05 11.06 0.60
N ILE A 67 -10.88 11.95 1.16
CA ILE A 67 -11.07 13.31 0.64
C ILE A 67 -9.76 14.09 0.71
N TRP A 68 -9.05 14.04 1.84
CA TRP A 68 -7.76 14.68 2.03
C TRP A 68 -6.73 14.25 0.97
N ASN A 69 -6.62 12.94 0.71
CA ASN A 69 -5.74 12.42 -0.33
C ASN A 69 -6.18 12.82 -1.75
N LEU A 70 -7.49 12.83 -2.02
CA LEU A 70 -8.01 13.25 -3.31
C LEU A 70 -7.71 14.72 -3.59
N VAL A 71 -7.90 15.59 -2.58
CA VAL A 71 -7.57 17.02 -2.66
C VAL A 71 -6.08 17.20 -2.88
N GLY A 72 -5.23 16.50 -2.12
CA GLY A 72 -3.77 16.56 -2.29
C GLY A 72 -3.31 16.20 -3.71
N MET A 73 -3.89 15.16 -4.30
CA MET A 73 -3.56 14.70 -5.66
C MET A 73 -4.13 15.61 -6.76
N ALA A 74 -5.33 16.16 -6.56
CA ALA A 74 -5.99 16.99 -7.56
C ALA A 74 -5.44 18.43 -7.57
N ALA A 75 -5.01 18.94 -6.42
CA ALA A 75 -4.54 20.31 -6.25
C ALA A 75 -3.50 20.75 -7.29
N PRO A 76 -2.36 20.07 -7.50
CA PRO A 76 -1.35 20.51 -8.47
C PRO A 76 -1.89 20.55 -9.91
N VAL A 77 -2.79 19.63 -10.27
CA VAL A 77 -3.43 19.62 -11.60
C VAL A 77 -4.39 20.81 -11.75
N VAL A 78 -5.20 21.10 -10.73
CA VAL A 78 -6.12 22.25 -10.71
C VAL A 78 -5.33 23.57 -10.74
N GLY A 79 -4.27 23.68 -9.96
CA GLY A 79 -3.39 24.85 -9.94
C GLY A 79 -2.77 25.12 -11.31
N ALA A 80 -2.27 24.09 -11.99
CA ALA A 80 -1.77 24.21 -13.36
C ALA A 80 -2.89 24.58 -14.36
N ALA A 81 -4.09 24.00 -14.21
CA ALA A 81 -5.23 24.29 -15.09
C ALA A 81 -5.69 25.75 -15.04
N LEU A 82 -5.59 26.41 -13.87
CA LEU A 82 -5.91 27.84 -13.73
C LEU A 82 -5.06 28.75 -14.62
N LEU A 83 -3.85 28.31 -14.99
CA LEU A 83 -2.95 29.08 -15.85
C LEU A 83 -3.23 28.88 -17.34
N LEU A 84 -4.02 27.87 -17.73
CA LEU A 84 -4.27 27.55 -19.14
C LEU A 84 -5.04 28.65 -19.87
N GLY A 85 -5.90 29.39 -19.17
CA GLY A 85 -6.62 30.52 -19.75
C GLY A 85 -5.67 31.55 -20.36
N TRP A 86 -4.60 31.87 -19.64
CA TRP A 86 -3.55 32.77 -20.13
C TRP A 86 -2.69 32.13 -21.22
N VAL A 87 -2.26 30.88 -21.03
CA VAL A 87 -1.41 30.15 -22.01
C VAL A 87 -2.07 30.06 -23.40
N PHE A 88 -3.39 29.89 -23.45
CA PHE A 88 -4.14 29.80 -24.71
C PHE A 88 -4.73 31.14 -25.18
N GLY A 89 -4.32 32.27 -24.59
CA GLY A 89 -4.76 33.61 -24.99
C GLY A 89 -6.25 33.88 -24.72
N ARG A 90 -6.86 33.16 -23.76
CA ARG A 90 -8.25 33.38 -23.32
C ARG A 90 -8.35 34.35 -22.13
N ALA A 91 -7.22 34.74 -21.55
CA ALA A 91 -7.11 35.74 -20.49
C ALA A 91 -5.83 36.56 -20.69
N ASP A 92 -5.91 37.87 -20.48
CA ASP A 92 -4.75 38.78 -20.64
C ASP A 92 -3.78 38.72 -19.46
N ILE A 93 -4.24 38.23 -18.30
CA ILE A 93 -3.48 38.15 -17.07
C ILE A 93 -3.53 36.72 -16.53
N ALA A 94 -2.38 36.18 -16.16
CA ALA A 94 -2.25 34.89 -15.51
C ALA A 94 -2.56 34.98 -14.02
N ALA A 95 -3.49 34.16 -13.53
CA ALA A 95 -3.89 34.11 -12.12
C ALA A 95 -2.85 33.36 -11.23
N VAL A 96 -1.61 33.85 -11.21
CA VAL A 96 -0.46 33.20 -10.53
C VAL A 96 -0.68 33.08 -9.02
N GLY A 97 -1.25 34.10 -8.38
CA GLY A 97 -1.57 34.07 -6.95
C GLY A 97 -2.57 32.97 -6.61
N ALA A 98 -3.66 32.87 -7.37
CA ALA A 98 -4.69 31.84 -7.19
C ALA A 98 -4.13 30.42 -7.41
N ALA A 99 -3.36 30.22 -8.49
CA ALA A 99 -2.66 28.97 -8.73
C ALA A 99 -1.74 28.62 -7.56
N GLY A 100 -0.97 29.60 -7.05
CA GLY A 100 -0.10 29.44 -5.90
C GLY A 100 -0.79 28.95 -4.63
N VAL A 101 -2.01 29.44 -4.32
CA VAL A 101 -2.79 28.94 -3.17
C VAL A 101 -3.13 27.47 -3.32
N VAL A 102 -3.53 27.04 -4.52
CA VAL A 102 -3.89 25.65 -4.79
C VAL A 102 -2.65 24.75 -4.65
N PHE A 103 -1.51 25.17 -5.20
CA PHE A 103 -0.24 24.46 -5.02
C PHE A 103 0.20 24.40 -3.56
N ALA A 104 -0.01 25.47 -2.78
CA ALA A 104 0.30 25.46 -1.35
C ALA A 104 -0.51 24.38 -0.60
N ALA A 105 -1.81 24.24 -0.91
CA ALA A 105 -2.64 23.20 -0.32
C ALA A 105 -2.13 21.79 -0.68
N GLY A 106 -1.77 21.57 -1.95
CA GLY A 106 -1.15 20.32 -2.40
C GLY A 106 0.16 20.01 -1.67
N ALA A 107 1.06 21.00 -1.57
CA ALA A 107 2.36 20.87 -0.94
C ALA A 107 2.24 20.55 0.56
N VAL A 108 1.29 21.17 1.27
CA VAL A 108 1.04 20.88 2.69
C VAL A 108 0.58 19.43 2.87
N VAL A 109 -0.37 18.97 2.05
CA VAL A 109 -0.89 17.60 2.11
C VAL A 109 0.22 16.57 1.81
N ALA A 110 0.91 16.75 0.69
CA ALA A 110 1.96 15.85 0.24
C ALA A 110 3.19 15.88 1.16
N GLY A 111 3.56 17.06 1.66
CA GLY A 111 4.66 17.26 2.61
C GLY A 111 4.39 16.62 3.97
N ALA A 112 3.16 16.71 4.51
CA ALA A 112 2.78 15.99 5.72
C ALA A 112 2.88 14.46 5.52
N GLY A 113 2.48 13.96 4.34
CA GLY A 113 2.67 12.56 3.95
C GLY A 113 4.15 12.14 3.91
N LEU A 114 5.02 13.03 3.41
CA LEU A 114 6.46 12.80 3.34
C LEU A 114 7.10 12.71 4.73
N LEU A 115 6.74 13.61 5.65
CA LEU A 115 7.27 13.62 7.02
C LEU A 115 6.84 12.39 7.82
N THR A 116 5.58 12.01 7.72
CA THR A 116 5.02 10.84 8.42
C THR A 116 5.53 9.51 7.85
N SER A 117 5.73 9.44 6.53
CA SER A 117 6.14 8.19 5.88
C SER A 117 7.65 8.02 5.75
N GLY A 118 8.41 9.12 5.71
CA GLY A 118 9.87 9.09 5.62
C GLY A 118 10.57 8.72 6.92
N SER A 119 9.94 9.01 8.06
CA SER A 119 10.42 8.61 9.40
C SER A 119 10.21 7.12 9.70
N ASP A 120 9.14 6.52 9.17
CA ASP A 120 8.80 5.10 9.32
C ASP A 120 9.45 4.23 8.21
N GLY A 121 10.79 4.30 8.12
CA GLY A 121 11.66 3.76 7.06
C GLY A 121 11.41 2.30 6.62
N GLY A 122 10.39 2.08 5.79
CA GLY A 122 10.05 0.79 5.20
C GLY A 122 8.55 0.53 5.00
N ARG A 123 7.66 1.43 5.43
CA ARG A 123 6.20 1.23 5.30
C ARG A 123 5.64 1.52 3.90
N VAL A 124 6.27 2.40 3.13
CA VAL A 124 5.76 2.86 1.82
C VAL A 124 6.66 2.36 0.69
N ASP A 125 6.05 1.71 -0.31
CA ASP A 125 6.77 1.27 -1.52
C ASP A 125 7.20 2.48 -2.37
N ALA A 126 8.45 2.47 -2.80
CA ALA A 126 9.03 3.52 -3.64
C ALA A 126 8.22 3.81 -4.92
N GLY A 127 7.60 2.79 -5.53
CA GLY A 127 6.73 3.00 -6.70
C GLY A 127 5.46 3.78 -6.36
N SER A 128 4.86 3.52 -5.20
CA SER A 128 3.67 4.25 -4.73
C SER A 128 4.02 5.68 -4.32
N ALA A 129 5.17 5.87 -3.65
CA ALA A 129 5.69 7.18 -3.31
C ALA A 129 6.04 8.02 -4.56
N HIS A 130 6.68 7.41 -5.57
CA HIS A 130 6.97 8.08 -6.83
C HIS A 130 5.73 8.50 -7.60
N ALA A 131 4.58 7.82 -7.45
CA ALA A 131 3.33 8.25 -8.08
C ALA A 131 2.90 9.65 -7.59
N VAL A 132 3.08 9.95 -6.31
CA VAL A 132 2.87 11.29 -5.75
C VAL A 132 3.85 12.28 -6.40
N GLY A 133 5.14 11.92 -6.43
CA GLY A 133 6.18 12.75 -7.07
C GLY A 133 5.88 13.06 -8.55
N TRP A 134 5.38 12.08 -9.31
CA TRP A 134 5.01 12.22 -10.73
C TRP A 134 3.78 13.10 -10.97
N ILE A 135 2.93 13.31 -9.98
CA ILE A 135 1.78 14.22 -10.11
C ILE A 135 2.22 15.65 -9.77
N HIS A 136 2.93 15.83 -8.66
CA HIS A 136 3.32 17.16 -8.18
C HIS A 136 4.43 17.78 -9.03
N ALA A 137 5.54 17.07 -9.27
CA ALA A 137 6.71 17.67 -9.88
C ALA A 137 6.46 18.19 -11.31
N PRO A 138 5.83 17.43 -12.24
CA PRO A 138 5.59 17.94 -13.59
C PRO A 138 4.57 19.09 -13.62
N ALA A 139 3.48 18.97 -12.87
CA ALA A 139 2.47 20.02 -12.79
C ALA A 139 3.05 21.32 -12.23
N ALA A 140 3.80 21.24 -11.13
CA ALA A 140 4.47 22.39 -10.51
C ALA A 140 5.57 22.96 -11.42
N ALA A 141 6.34 22.12 -12.11
CA ALA A 141 7.37 22.60 -13.05
C ALA A 141 6.75 23.39 -14.21
N VAL A 142 5.69 22.87 -14.84
CA VAL A 142 4.98 23.57 -15.92
C VAL A 142 4.37 24.88 -15.39
N ALA A 143 3.67 24.83 -14.25
CA ALA A 143 3.08 26.02 -13.65
C ALA A 143 4.12 27.08 -13.28
N LEU A 144 5.30 26.67 -12.79
CA LEU A 144 6.39 27.56 -12.44
C LEU A 144 6.95 28.26 -13.69
N VAL A 145 7.19 27.52 -14.76
CA VAL A 145 7.65 28.08 -16.04
C VAL A 145 6.64 29.08 -16.59
N VAL A 146 5.35 28.74 -16.60
CA VAL A 146 4.28 29.63 -17.06
C VAL A 146 4.19 30.88 -16.18
N SER A 147 4.28 30.74 -14.87
CA SER A 147 4.20 31.86 -13.92
C SER A 147 5.39 32.81 -14.06
N ILE A 148 6.60 32.27 -14.26
CA ILE A 148 7.81 33.08 -14.53
C ILE A 148 7.65 33.81 -15.86
N LEU A 149 7.19 33.13 -16.91
CA LEU A 149 6.96 33.76 -18.21
C LEU A 149 5.94 34.90 -18.12
N ALA A 150 4.80 34.68 -17.48
CA ALA A 150 3.79 35.72 -17.27
C ALA A 150 4.35 36.89 -16.45
N ALA A 151 5.17 36.62 -15.43
CA ALA A 151 5.82 37.65 -14.63
C ALA A 151 6.82 38.49 -15.43
N THR A 152 7.59 37.86 -16.33
CA THR A 152 8.53 38.58 -17.22
C THR A 152 7.84 39.48 -18.25
N GLN A 153 6.55 39.26 -18.48
CA GLN A 153 5.72 40.04 -19.39
C GLN A 153 4.81 41.03 -18.65
N ASP A 154 4.98 41.21 -17.33
CA ASP A 154 4.11 42.00 -16.45
C ASP A 154 2.62 41.60 -16.51
N GLN A 155 2.36 40.33 -16.85
CA GLN A 155 1.03 39.73 -16.97
C GLN A 155 0.72 38.72 -15.85
N ALA A 156 1.47 38.75 -14.75
CA ALA A 156 1.23 37.88 -13.60
C ALA A 156 0.44 38.61 -12.50
N GLU A 157 -0.79 38.17 -12.25
CA GLU A 157 -1.53 38.58 -11.07
C GLU A 157 -1.07 37.78 -9.86
N GLY A 158 -0.59 38.47 -8.82
CA GLY A 158 -0.18 37.84 -7.56
C GLY A 158 1.11 37.04 -7.68
N MET A 159 2.22 37.69 -8.06
CA MET A 159 3.56 37.07 -8.20
C MET A 159 4.03 36.28 -6.96
N TRP A 160 3.52 36.61 -5.77
CA TRP A 160 3.77 35.84 -4.53
C TRP A 160 3.39 34.35 -4.67
N GLY A 161 2.47 34.01 -5.59
CA GLY A 161 2.07 32.63 -5.89
C GLY A 161 3.18 31.77 -6.49
N ILE A 162 4.27 32.36 -6.99
CA ILE A 162 5.44 31.61 -7.49
C ILE A 162 6.09 30.79 -6.37
N ALA A 163 6.17 31.33 -5.16
CA ALA A 163 6.82 30.67 -4.02
C ALA A 163 6.17 29.33 -3.64
N PRO A 164 4.84 29.22 -3.43
CA PRO A 164 4.22 27.93 -3.15
C PRO A 164 4.25 26.95 -4.33
N ILE A 165 4.25 27.41 -5.59
CA ILE A 165 4.46 26.54 -6.75
C ILE A 165 5.85 25.91 -6.70
N ALA A 166 6.89 26.71 -6.43
CA ALA A 166 8.25 26.21 -6.27
C ALA A 166 8.38 25.25 -5.07
N ALA A 167 7.69 25.54 -3.96
CA ALA A 167 7.65 24.64 -2.80
C ALA A 167 7.03 23.28 -3.16
N ASP A 168 5.94 23.25 -3.92
CA ASP A 168 5.31 22.00 -4.36
C ASP A 168 6.23 21.19 -5.28
N LEU A 169 6.95 21.86 -6.19
CA LEU A 169 7.98 21.22 -7.02
C LEU A 169 9.06 20.55 -6.17
N ILE A 170 9.53 21.22 -5.11
CA ILE A 170 10.51 20.66 -4.17
C ILE A 170 9.92 19.44 -3.46
N VAL A 171 8.67 19.51 -2.97
CA VAL A 171 7.99 18.37 -2.34
C VAL A 171 7.92 17.19 -3.31
N GLY A 172 7.48 17.42 -4.55
CA GLY A 172 7.44 16.39 -5.59
C GLY A 172 8.80 15.76 -5.86
N ALA A 173 9.87 16.57 -5.95
CA ALA A 173 11.23 16.08 -6.12
C ALA A 173 11.73 15.27 -4.92
N LEU A 174 11.40 15.69 -3.70
CA LEU A 174 11.79 14.98 -2.48
C LEU A 174 11.21 13.56 -2.42
N TYR A 175 10.03 13.30 -2.98
CA TYR A 175 9.50 11.94 -3.06
C TYR A 175 10.41 10.98 -3.83
N PHE A 176 11.16 11.45 -4.84
CA PHE A 176 12.13 10.62 -5.56
C PHE A 176 13.45 10.45 -4.79
N VAL A 177 13.84 11.46 -4.02
CA VAL A 177 15.10 11.46 -3.25
C VAL A 177 14.98 10.66 -1.95
N VAL A 178 13.85 10.79 -1.25
CA VAL A 178 13.57 10.11 0.01
C VAL A 178 13.23 8.64 -0.22
N PHE A 179 12.42 8.32 -1.24
CA PHE A 179 11.97 6.96 -1.51
C PHE A 179 12.71 6.29 -2.67
N ARG A 180 14.06 6.30 -2.64
CA ARG A 180 14.86 5.66 -3.68
C ARG A 180 14.70 4.14 -3.67
N ARG A 181 14.34 3.56 -4.82
CA ARG A 181 14.40 2.11 -5.05
C ARG A 181 15.83 1.61 -4.86
N LYS A 182 16.05 0.61 -4.01
CA LYS A 182 17.33 -0.09 -3.90
C LYS A 182 17.27 -1.42 -4.68
N PRO A 183 18.36 -1.84 -5.35
CA PRO A 183 18.37 -3.07 -6.16
C PRO A 183 18.01 -4.36 -5.38
N THR A 184 18.10 -4.35 -4.05
CA THR A 184 17.81 -5.48 -3.15
C THR A 184 16.37 -5.50 -2.61
N ASP A 185 15.48 -4.64 -3.13
CA ASP A 185 14.16 -4.38 -2.56
C ASP A 185 13.24 -5.61 -2.52
N GLY A 186 13.38 -6.61 -3.39
CA GLY A 186 12.50 -7.78 -3.41
C GLY A 186 12.60 -8.63 -2.13
N SER A 187 13.82 -9.09 -1.80
CA SER A 187 14.09 -9.91 -0.62
C SER A 187 13.99 -9.10 0.68
N ALA A 188 14.41 -7.83 0.66
CA ALA A 188 14.24 -6.93 1.80
C ALA A 188 12.77 -6.61 2.09
N ARG A 189 11.93 -6.40 1.07
CA ARG A 189 10.48 -6.18 1.21
C ARG A 189 9.78 -7.42 1.76
N TRP A 190 10.17 -8.59 1.28
CA TRP A 190 9.64 -9.85 1.80
C TRP A 190 9.99 -10.01 3.28
N LYS A 191 11.28 -9.88 3.62
CA LYS A 191 11.77 -9.94 4.99
C LYS A 191 11.03 -8.95 5.90
N GLY A 192 10.92 -7.68 5.50
CA GLY A 192 10.18 -6.68 6.28
C GLY A 192 8.68 -6.95 6.40
N THR A 193 8.07 -7.70 5.48
CA THR A 193 6.67 -8.16 5.61
C THR A 193 6.56 -9.29 6.61
N VAL A 194 7.50 -10.25 6.59
CA VAL A 194 7.58 -11.34 7.57
C VAL A 194 7.85 -10.80 8.97
N ASP A 195 8.80 -9.87 9.12
CA ASP A 195 9.14 -9.27 10.43
C ASP A 195 7.94 -8.51 11.01
N ARG A 196 7.18 -7.78 10.18
CA ARG A 196 5.95 -7.10 10.60
C ARG A 196 4.85 -8.06 11.01
N LEU A 197 4.71 -9.18 10.29
CA LEU A 197 3.73 -10.21 10.62
C LEU A 197 4.09 -10.86 11.97
N ALA A 198 5.35 -11.23 12.16
CA ALA A 198 5.84 -11.77 13.42
C ALA A 198 5.62 -10.78 14.59
N ALA A 199 5.92 -9.50 14.39
CA ALA A 199 5.67 -8.47 15.41
C ALA A 199 4.17 -8.32 15.74
N ALA A 200 3.30 -8.33 14.72
CA ALA A 200 1.85 -8.25 14.92
C ALA A 200 1.28 -9.46 15.67
N ILE A 201 1.80 -10.66 15.41
CA ILE A 201 1.41 -11.89 16.12
C ILE A 201 1.96 -11.89 17.56
N ALA A 202 3.21 -11.43 17.75
CA ALA A 202 3.82 -11.33 19.07
C ALA A 202 3.12 -10.32 19.99
N ALA A 203 2.44 -9.31 19.41
CA ALA A 203 1.67 -8.31 20.15
C ALA A 203 0.30 -8.82 20.63
N LEU A 204 -0.17 -10.00 20.19
CA LEU A 204 -1.40 -10.61 20.70
C LEU A 204 -1.19 -11.16 22.11
N ASP A 205 -2.27 -11.20 22.90
CA ASP A 205 -2.25 -11.92 24.17
C ASP A 205 -2.01 -13.42 23.94
N GLU A 206 -1.33 -14.05 24.90
CA GLU A 206 -0.88 -15.45 24.78
C GLU A 206 -2.05 -16.40 24.53
N ASP A 207 -3.17 -16.22 25.23
CA ASP A 207 -4.33 -17.08 25.15
C ASP A 207 -5.00 -16.99 23.78
N THR A 208 -5.21 -15.77 23.24
CA THR A 208 -5.76 -15.57 21.91
C THR A 208 -4.82 -16.13 20.84
N ARG A 209 -3.51 -15.89 20.97
CA ARG A 209 -2.53 -16.46 20.04
C ARG A 209 -2.58 -17.99 20.06
N ALA A 210 -2.54 -18.61 21.23
CA ALA A 210 -2.59 -20.06 21.38
C ALA A 210 -3.89 -20.66 20.81
N ARG A 211 -5.05 -20.03 21.08
CA ARG A 211 -6.33 -20.47 20.51
C ARG A 211 -6.35 -20.41 18.99
N ILE A 212 -5.85 -19.32 18.39
CA ILE A 212 -5.81 -19.18 16.93
C ILE A 212 -4.88 -20.22 16.30
N LEU A 213 -3.69 -20.43 16.87
CA LEU A 213 -2.74 -21.42 16.37
C LEU A 213 -3.28 -22.85 16.50
N ALA A 214 -3.99 -23.15 17.58
CA ALA A 214 -4.68 -24.43 17.75
C ALA A 214 -5.77 -24.61 16.68
N ASP A 215 -6.59 -23.60 16.39
CA ASP A 215 -7.62 -23.66 15.32
C ASP A 215 -6.99 -23.87 13.93
N VAL A 216 -5.82 -23.28 13.65
CA VAL A 216 -5.08 -23.56 12.41
C VAL A 216 -4.59 -25.00 12.36
N GLY A 217 -4.07 -25.53 13.48
CA GLY A 217 -3.66 -26.93 13.61
C GLY A 217 -4.82 -27.89 13.35
N ASP A 218 -5.94 -27.70 14.07
CA ASP A 218 -7.17 -28.48 13.91
C ASP A 218 -7.68 -28.44 12.46
N ALA A 219 -7.56 -27.29 11.78
CA ALA A 219 -7.94 -27.16 10.39
C ALA A 219 -7.03 -27.97 9.45
N ILE A 220 -5.72 -28.01 9.69
CA ILE A 220 -4.79 -28.83 8.91
C ILE A 220 -5.08 -30.32 9.11
N ASP A 221 -5.32 -30.75 10.36
CA ASP A 221 -5.64 -32.12 10.70
C ASP A 221 -6.95 -32.58 10.05
N GLU A 222 -7.97 -31.71 10.02
CA GLU A 222 -9.23 -31.93 9.31
C GLU A 222 -9.03 -32.07 7.79
N LEU A 223 -8.16 -31.27 7.18
CA LEU A 223 -7.86 -31.37 5.75
C LEU A 223 -7.14 -32.68 5.40
N GLU A 224 -6.19 -33.10 6.24
CA GLU A 224 -5.44 -34.34 6.06
C GLU A 224 -6.36 -35.56 6.25
N THR A 225 -7.12 -35.59 7.35
CA THR A 225 -8.04 -36.70 7.67
C THR A 225 -9.11 -36.88 6.60
N ALA A 226 -9.61 -35.77 6.04
CA ALA A 226 -10.59 -35.80 4.95
C ALA A 226 -9.97 -36.14 3.57
N GLY A 227 -8.65 -36.39 3.49
CA GLY A 227 -7.95 -36.70 2.24
C GLY A 227 -7.89 -35.52 1.26
N ARG A 228 -8.08 -34.29 1.73
CA ARG A 228 -8.10 -33.07 0.90
C ARG A 228 -6.70 -32.55 0.62
N ILE A 229 -5.74 -32.89 1.49
CA ILE A 229 -4.30 -32.65 1.33
C ILE A 229 -3.54 -33.94 1.64
N THR A 230 -2.32 -34.07 1.14
CA THR A 230 -1.44 -35.20 1.46
C THR A 230 -0.75 -34.98 2.82
N GLU A 231 -0.27 -36.07 3.43
CA GLU A 231 0.53 -36.02 4.66
C GLU A 231 1.78 -35.12 4.51
N SER A 232 2.41 -35.14 3.34
CA SER A 232 3.53 -34.25 3.02
C SER A 232 3.15 -32.77 3.06
N ILE A 233 1.99 -32.41 2.50
CA ILE A 233 1.48 -31.04 2.52
C ILE A 233 1.07 -30.64 3.95
N ALA A 234 0.46 -31.56 4.70
CA ALA A 234 0.09 -31.31 6.10
C ALA A 234 1.34 -31.06 6.96
N THR A 235 2.40 -31.85 6.78
CA THR A 235 3.69 -31.66 7.45
C THR A 235 4.30 -30.31 7.12
N ASP A 236 4.35 -29.96 5.83
CA ASP A 236 4.82 -28.66 5.37
C ASP A 236 3.99 -27.50 5.94
N ALA A 237 2.68 -27.66 6.03
CA ALA A 237 1.78 -26.66 6.58
C ALA A 237 2.03 -26.42 8.07
N ARG A 238 2.20 -27.48 8.86
CA ARG A 238 2.53 -27.39 10.30
C ARG A 238 3.86 -26.70 10.57
N GLN A 239 4.83 -26.83 9.66
CA GLN A 239 6.15 -26.17 9.77
C GLN A 239 6.16 -24.72 9.25
N THR A 240 5.07 -24.28 8.62
CA THR A 240 5.01 -22.93 8.05
C THR A 240 4.78 -21.90 9.15
N PRO A 241 5.53 -20.78 9.16
CA PRO A 241 5.29 -19.72 10.13
C PRO A 241 3.83 -19.23 10.13
N PRO A 242 3.25 -18.91 11.29
CA PRO A 242 1.85 -18.52 11.34
C PRO A 242 1.55 -17.27 10.49
N GLY A 243 0.44 -17.29 9.75
CA GLY A 243 0.05 -16.21 8.83
C GLY A 243 0.74 -16.27 7.45
N MET A 244 1.49 -17.35 7.16
CA MET A 244 2.24 -17.54 5.91
C MET A 244 1.80 -18.74 5.08
N LEU A 245 0.76 -19.49 5.49
CA LEU A 245 0.27 -20.66 4.75
C LEU A 245 -0.16 -20.25 3.34
N GLY A 246 -0.95 -19.19 3.23
CA GLY A 246 -1.40 -18.66 1.94
C GLY A 246 -0.23 -18.28 1.04
N ALA A 247 0.81 -17.65 1.59
CA ALA A 247 1.97 -17.24 0.80
C ALA A 247 2.83 -18.42 0.35
N ARG A 248 2.93 -19.48 1.15
CA ARG A 248 3.68 -20.70 0.81
C ARG A 248 2.96 -21.53 -0.25
N PHE A 249 1.68 -21.80 -0.05
CA PHE A 249 0.93 -22.76 -0.87
C PHE A 249 0.14 -22.11 -2.02
N ALA A 250 -0.09 -20.80 -1.97
CA ALA A 250 -0.67 -20.02 -3.06
C ALA A 250 0.10 -18.70 -3.27
N PRO A 251 1.37 -18.78 -3.67
CA PRO A 251 2.16 -17.60 -3.95
C PRO A 251 1.53 -16.77 -5.07
N ARG A 252 1.61 -15.44 -4.95
CA ARG A 252 1.31 -14.56 -6.10
C ARG A 252 2.20 -14.99 -7.26
N ARG A 253 1.58 -15.30 -8.42
CA ARG A 253 2.35 -15.49 -9.66
C ARG A 253 3.23 -14.25 -9.86
N ALA A 254 4.54 -14.46 -9.97
CA ALA A 254 5.47 -13.41 -10.37
C ALA A 254 4.97 -12.84 -11.71
N ARG A 255 4.95 -11.51 -11.84
CA ARG A 255 4.72 -10.90 -13.15
C ARG A 255 5.83 -11.40 -14.09
N PRO A 256 5.52 -11.86 -15.31
CA PRO A 256 6.56 -12.16 -16.29
C PRO A 256 7.43 -10.91 -16.46
N GLY A 257 8.72 -11.01 -16.13
CA GLY A 257 9.69 -9.91 -16.23
C GLY A 257 10.23 -9.33 -14.92
N ALA A 258 9.83 -9.83 -13.75
CA ALA A 258 10.47 -9.48 -12.48
C ALA A 258 10.90 -10.76 -11.74
N ASP A 259 12.20 -10.94 -11.62
CA ASP A 259 12.90 -11.99 -10.86
C ASP A 259 12.87 -13.39 -11.49
N ALA A 260 13.77 -13.60 -12.46
CA ALA A 260 14.36 -14.92 -12.65
C ALA A 260 15.06 -15.29 -11.33
N ARG A 261 14.55 -16.30 -10.62
CA ARG A 261 15.35 -16.98 -9.60
C ARG A 261 16.62 -17.50 -10.30
N PRO A 262 17.82 -17.40 -9.69
CA PRO A 262 18.90 -18.26 -10.11
C PRO A 262 18.40 -19.68 -9.91
N SER A 263 18.24 -20.40 -11.02
CA SER A 263 18.02 -21.83 -11.03
C SER A 263 19.13 -22.50 -10.23
N ASP A 264 18.74 -23.38 -9.31
CA ASP A 264 19.61 -24.43 -8.79
C ASP A 264 20.23 -25.15 -9.99
N GLU A 265 21.54 -25.01 -10.18
CA GLU A 265 22.31 -25.90 -11.03
C GLU A 265 22.52 -27.22 -10.28
N PRO A 266 22.29 -28.37 -10.93
CA PRO A 266 22.59 -29.67 -10.34
C PRO A 266 24.08 -29.97 -10.44
N HIS A 267 24.66 -30.47 -9.34
CA HIS A 267 25.84 -31.34 -9.38
C HIS A 267 25.38 -32.80 -9.34
#